data_AF-D2VB18-F1
#
_entry.id   AF-D2VB18-F1
#
_cell.length_a   1.000
_cell.length_b   1.000
_cell.length_c   1.000
_cell.angle_alpha   90.00
_cell.angle_beta   90.00
_cell.angle_gamma   90.00
#
_symmetry.space_group_name_H-M   'P 1'
#
loop_
_entity.id
_entity.type
_entity.pdbx_description
1 polymer ?
#
loop_
_entity_poly.entity_id
_entity_poly.type
_entity_poly.pdbx_seq_one_letter_code
_entity_poly.pdbx_strand_id
1 'polypeptide(L)'
;MKRRRILHLKLYDPSKLPLTPNTNSKSFEVEKPIFVHSNNDSKFIEGCEWIYKCPLKYEELSFLKENSRLCKECSKVVYFVNNIEDFTEKIEEGKCVAYQAKVKTNYVIHMGRKCF
;
A
#
# COMPACT_ATOMS: atom_id res chain seq x y z
N MET A 1 12.44 -20.98 17.75
CA MET A 1 13.65 -20.44 18.41
C MET A 1 14.21 -19.25 17.62
N LYS A 2 14.05 -18.00 18.10
CA LYS A 2 14.70 -16.76 17.58
C LYS A 2 14.97 -15.74 18.71
N ARG A 3 15.25 -16.19 19.94
CA ARG A 3 15.39 -15.30 21.13
C ARG A 3 16.83 -15.02 21.58
N ARG A 4 17.86 -15.42 20.82
CA ARG A 4 19.26 -15.30 21.26
C ARG A 4 19.93 -13.96 20.90
N ARG A 5 19.56 -13.31 19.80
CA ARG A 5 20.23 -12.07 19.34
C ARG A 5 19.87 -10.81 20.14
N ILE A 6 18.67 -10.75 20.71
CA ILE A 6 18.17 -9.54 21.41
C ILE A 6 18.86 -9.36 22.78
N LEU A 7 19.20 -10.47 23.46
CA LEU A 7 19.90 -10.42 24.75
C LEU A 7 21.34 -9.90 24.62
N HIS A 8 22.03 -10.25 23.53
CA HIS A 8 23.41 -9.82 23.30
C HIS A 8 23.53 -8.30 23.11
N LEU A 9 22.58 -7.67 22.40
CA LEU A 9 22.58 -6.22 22.18
C LEU A 9 22.28 -5.43 23.47
N LYS A 10 21.50 -5.99 24.38
CA LYS A 10 21.18 -5.36 25.68
C LYS A 10 22.37 -5.30 26.64
N LEU A 11 23.30 -6.25 26.56
CA LEU A 11 24.44 -6.35 27.48
C LEU A 11 25.66 -5.55 27.00
N TYR A 12 25.88 -5.46 25.68
CA TYR A 12 27.14 -4.95 25.15
C TYR A 12 27.04 -3.60 24.42
N ASP A 13 25.84 -3.16 24.03
CA ASP A 13 25.70 -1.91 23.27
C ASP A 13 24.26 -1.34 23.37
N PRO A 14 23.80 -0.97 24.60
CA PRO A 14 22.42 -0.52 24.82
C PRO A 14 22.06 0.74 24.03
N SER A 15 23.05 1.56 23.67
CA SER A 15 22.91 2.77 22.84
C SER A 15 22.65 2.47 21.36
N LYS A 16 22.91 1.24 20.89
CA LYS A 16 22.57 0.79 19.53
C LYS A 16 21.17 0.19 19.42
N LEU A 17 20.43 0.07 20.53
CA LEU A 17 18.98 -0.09 20.42
C LEU A 17 18.39 1.28 20.08
N PRO A 18 17.78 1.46 18.90
CA PRO A 18 17.07 2.70 18.60
C PRO A 18 15.80 2.74 19.46
N LEU A 19 15.91 3.26 20.68
CA LEU A 19 14.78 3.51 21.59
C LEU A 19 14.25 4.95 21.48
N THR A 20 14.63 5.67 20.42
CA THR A 20 13.92 6.90 20.04
C THR A 20 12.93 6.54 18.93
N PRO A 21 11.61 6.66 19.15
CA PRO A 21 10.69 6.72 18.03
C PRO A 21 11.07 7.99 17.27
N ASN A 22 11.83 7.84 16.19
CA ASN A 22 12.12 8.95 15.31
C ASN A 22 10.79 9.34 14.66
N THR A 23 10.12 10.33 15.23
CA THR A 23 8.88 10.93 14.75
C THR A 23 9.08 11.73 13.46
N ASN A 24 10.23 11.59 12.78
CA ASN A 24 10.35 11.83 11.34
C ASN A 24 9.97 10.60 10.52
N SER A 25 8.97 9.84 10.96
CA SER A 25 8.18 9.07 10.02
C SER A 25 7.53 10.07 9.08
N LYS A 26 8.11 10.27 7.90
CA LYS A 26 7.33 10.75 6.75
C LYS A 26 6.11 9.83 6.74
N SER A 27 4.98 10.35 7.22
CA SER A 27 3.69 9.68 7.12
C SER A 27 3.60 9.20 5.69
N PHE A 28 3.45 7.89 5.50
CA PHE A 28 3.15 7.36 4.18
C PHE A 28 1.72 7.84 3.89
N GLU A 29 1.60 9.09 3.43
CA GLU A 29 0.32 9.69 3.07
C GLU A 29 -0.13 8.99 1.80
N VAL A 30 -0.94 7.94 2.00
CA VAL A 30 -1.65 7.28 0.91
C VAL A 30 -2.53 8.33 0.26
N GLU A 31 -2.28 8.59 -1.02
CA GLU A 31 -3.06 9.57 -1.77
C GLU A 31 -4.53 9.10 -1.78
N LYS A 32 -5.44 9.92 -1.26
CA LYS A 32 -6.84 9.51 -1.13
C LYS A 32 -7.48 9.32 -2.52
N PRO A 33 -8.13 8.17 -2.78
CA PRO A 33 -8.90 7.97 -4.00
C PRO A 33 -10.02 9.01 -4.16
N ILE A 34 -10.38 9.32 -5.41
CA ILE A 34 -11.46 10.29 -5.72
C ILE A 34 -12.81 9.88 -5.12
N PHE A 35 -13.08 8.58 -5.09
CA PHE A 35 -14.33 8.01 -4.59
C PHE A 35 -14.44 7.95 -3.06
N VAL A 36 -13.42 8.37 -2.30
CA VAL A 36 -13.46 8.43 -0.84
C VAL A 36 -14.03 9.77 -0.41
N HIS A 37 -15.31 9.84 -0.06
CA HIS A 37 -16.00 11.08 0.23
C HIS A 37 -16.05 11.44 1.72
N SER A 38 -15.91 10.45 2.62
CA SER A 38 -16.02 10.66 4.07
C SER A 38 -14.80 10.22 4.87
N ASN A 39 -14.67 10.71 6.10
CA ASN A 39 -13.62 10.29 7.04
C ASN A 39 -13.80 8.84 7.54
N ASN A 40 -15.00 8.27 7.44
CA ASN A 40 -15.22 6.86 7.77
C ASN A 40 -14.66 5.94 6.68
N ASP A 41 -14.84 6.32 5.41
CA ASP A 41 -14.25 5.62 4.27
C ASP A 41 -12.73 5.62 4.34
N SER A 42 -12.12 6.73 4.77
CA SER A 42 -10.66 6.79 4.91
C SER A 42 -10.12 5.92 6.05
N LYS A 43 -10.86 5.75 7.15
CA LYS A 43 -10.43 4.88 8.27
C LYS A 43 -10.36 3.41 7.84
N PHE A 44 -11.24 2.98 6.95
CA PHE A 44 -11.21 1.62 6.40
C PHE A 44 -9.91 1.38 5.60
N ILE A 45 -9.48 2.40 4.85
CA ILE A 45 -8.22 2.36 4.07
C ILE A 45 -7.00 2.35 4.99
N GLU A 46 -7.05 3.02 6.15
CA GLU A 46 -5.97 3.07 7.14
C GLU A 46 -5.73 1.73 7.87
N GLY A 47 -6.73 0.84 7.94
CA GLY A 47 -6.60 -0.50 8.52
C GLY A 47 -5.83 -1.50 7.64
N CYS A 48 -5.63 -1.16 6.36
CA CYS A 48 -4.90 -1.99 5.42
C CYS A 48 -3.45 -1.52 5.31
N GLU A 49 -2.48 -2.40 5.58
CA GLU A 49 -1.06 -2.10 5.36
C GLU A 49 -0.79 -1.94 3.86
N TRP A 50 -0.74 -0.70 3.39
CA TRP A 50 -0.29 -0.34 2.05
C TRP A 50 1.23 -0.39 1.96
N ILE A 51 1.77 -1.60 1.84
CA ILE A 51 3.22 -1.80 1.96
C ILE A 51 3.98 -1.23 0.76
N TYR A 52 3.31 -1.09 -0.40
CA TYR A 52 4.01 -0.76 -1.63
C TYR A 52 3.18 0.01 -2.64
N LYS A 53 3.72 1.16 -3.06
CA LYS A 53 3.30 1.89 -4.25
C LYS A 53 4.14 1.42 -5.44
N CYS A 54 3.50 1.04 -6.54
CA CYS A 54 4.23 0.67 -7.75
C CYS A 54 4.93 1.91 -8.34
N PRO A 55 6.21 1.85 -8.74
CA PRO A 55 6.88 2.98 -9.40
C PRO A 55 6.38 3.23 -10.83
N LEU A 56 5.80 2.21 -11.47
CA LEU A 56 5.24 2.33 -12.81
C LEU A 56 3.89 3.04 -12.80
N LYS A 57 3.58 3.75 -13.88
CA LYS A 57 2.24 4.33 -14.08
C LYS A 57 1.29 3.27 -14.64
N TYR A 58 0.00 3.41 -14.35
CA TYR A 58 -1.02 2.48 -14.86
C TYR A 58 -1.02 2.41 -16.39
N GLU A 59 -0.77 3.54 -17.05
CA GLU A 59 -0.70 3.66 -18.51
C GLU A 59 0.47 2.90 -19.14
N GLU A 60 1.57 2.69 -18.40
CA GLU A 60 2.77 1.98 -18.84
C GLU A 60 2.60 0.45 -18.73
N LEU A 61 1.57 -0.02 -18.02
CA LEU A 61 1.26 -1.44 -17.91
C LEU A 61 0.66 -1.98 -19.20
N SER A 62 0.92 -3.25 -19.48
CA SER A 62 0.39 -3.91 -20.66
C SER A 62 -1.11 -4.14 -20.53
N PHE A 63 -1.87 -3.79 -21.57
CA PHE A 63 -3.30 -4.04 -21.62
C PHE A 63 -3.58 -5.54 -21.49
N LEU A 64 -4.52 -5.90 -20.60
CA LEU A 64 -4.95 -7.29 -20.42
C LEU A 64 -6.44 -7.43 -20.75
N LYS A 65 -7.31 -6.70 -20.04
CA LYS A 65 -8.76 -6.62 -20.28
C LYS A 65 -9.26 -5.23 -19.89
N GLU A 66 -10.54 -4.97 -20.14
CA GLU A 66 -11.23 -3.81 -19.60
C GLU A 66 -11.01 -3.71 -18.07
N ASN A 67 -10.61 -2.53 -17.59
CA ASN A 67 -10.26 -2.25 -16.20
C ASN A 67 -9.17 -3.14 -15.58
N SER A 68 -8.34 -3.81 -16.38
CA SER A 68 -7.20 -4.55 -15.85
C SER A 68 -5.98 -4.54 -16.78
N ARG A 69 -4.81 -4.40 -16.17
CA ARG A 69 -3.52 -4.38 -16.87
C ARG A 69 -2.54 -5.31 -16.19
N LEU A 70 -1.59 -5.84 -16.96
CA LEU A 70 -0.54 -6.70 -16.44
C LEU A 70 0.74 -5.89 -16.23
N CYS A 71 1.30 -5.96 -15.03
CA CYS A 71 2.65 -5.47 -14.76
C CYS A 71 3.68 -6.50 -15.20
N LYS A 72 4.56 -6.14 -16.13
CA LYS A 72 5.62 -7.04 -16.61
C LYS A 72 6.73 -7.26 -15.58
N GLU A 73 7.00 -6.26 -14.73
CA GLU A 73 8.05 -6.31 -13.71
C GLU A 73 7.74 -7.28 -12.57
N CYS A 74 6.49 -7.28 -12.08
CA CYS A 74 6.08 -8.13 -10.97
C CYS A 74 5.15 -9.28 -11.39
N SER A 75 4.80 -9.35 -12.68
CA SER A 75 3.88 -10.34 -13.27
C SER A 75 2.51 -10.40 -12.59
N LYS A 76 2.07 -9.31 -11.94
CA LYS A 76 0.76 -9.21 -11.28
C LYS A 76 -0.24 -8.43 -12.12
N VAL A 77 -1.50 -8.82 -12.01
CA VAL A 77 -2.63 -8.08 -12.59
C VAL A 77 -2.99 -6.91 -11.69
N VAL A 78 -3.08 -5.73 -12.29
CA VAL A 78 -3.48 -4.47 -11.68
C VAL A 78 -4.88 -4.12 -12.15
N TYR A 79 -5.81 -4.06 -11.21
CA TYR A 79 -7.23 -3.77 -11.43
C TYR A 79 -7.48 -2.29 -11.24
N PHE A 80 -8.11 -1.66 -12.23
CA PHE A 80 -8.55 -0.28 -12.10
C PHE A 80 -9.89 -0.25 -11.37
N VAL A 81 -9.98 0.54 -10.30
CA VAL A 81 -11.14 0.60 -9.41
C VAL A 81 -11.60 2.05 -9.26
N ASN A 82 -12.91 2.25 -9.37
CA ASN A 82 -13.56 3.56 -9.43
C ASN A 82 -14.51 3.84 -8.27
N ASN A 83 -14.78 2.83 -7.45
CA ASN A 83 -15.65 2.91 -6.29
C ASN A 83 -14.97 2.24 -5.09
N ILE A 84 -15.50 2.48 -3.89
CA ILE A 84 -14.93 1.94 -2.66
C ILE A 84 -15.19 0.44 -2.48
N GLU A 85 -16.28 -0.06 -3.04
CA GLU A 85 -16.72 -1.46 -2.93
C GLU A 85 -15.74 -2.38 -3.67
N ASP A 86 -15.49 -2.12 -4.96
CA ASP A 86 -14.51 -2.83 -5.79
C ASP A 86 -13.10 -2.68 -5.22
N PHE A 87 -12.75 -1.48 -4.76
CA PHE A 87 -11.46 -1.24 -4.14
C PHE A 87 -11.26 -2.17 -2.94
N THR A 88 -12.24 -2.21 -2.04
CA THR A 88 -12.25 -3.07 -0.85
C THR A 88 -12.16 -4.54 -1.21
N GLU A 89 -13.03 -5.00 -2.11
CA GLU A 89 -13.08 -6.39 -2.55
C GLU A 89 -11.72 -6.84 -3.10
N LYS A 90 -11.10 -6.06 -4.00
CA LYS A 90 -9.82 -6.43 -4.61
C LYS A 90 -8.66 -6.41 -3.61
N ILE A 91 -8.69 -5.56 -2.60
CA ILE A 91 -7.66 -5.51 -1.55
C ILE A 91 -7.78 -6.71 -0.60
N GLU A 92 -9.00 -7.08 -0.20
CA GLU A 92 -9.26 -8.25 0.63
C GLU A 92 -8.78 -9.54 -0.05
N GLU A 93 -8.92 -9.60 -1.38
CA GLU A 93 -8.37 -10.66 -2.22
C GLU A 93 -6.83 -10.59 -2.38
N GLY A 94 -6.18 -9.52 -1.91
CA GLY A 94 -4.74 -9.32 -2.03
C GLY A 94 -4.28 -8.96 -3.46
N LYS A 95 -5.15 -8.37 -4.27
CA LYS A 95 -4.86 -7.96 -5.65
C LYS A 95 -4.20 -6.57 -5.70
N CYS A 96 -3.57 -6.28 -6.83
CA CYS A 96 -3.03 -4.93 -7.08
C CYS A 96 -4.15 -4.04 -7.62
N VAL A 97 -4.30 -2.85 -7.05
CA VAL A 97 -5.34 -1.90 -7.43
C VAL A 97 -4.72 -0.61 -7.95
N ALA A 98 -5.36 -0.03 -8.96
CA ALA A 98 -5.07 1.29 -9.47
C ALA A 98 -6.32 2.15 -9.35
N TYR A 99 -6.16 3.39 -8.91
CA TYR A 99 -7.27 4.33 -8.77
C TYR A 99 -6.80 5.75 -9.06
N GLN A 100 -7.74 6.64 -9.35
CA GLN A 100 -7.43 8.05 -9.50
C GLN A 100 -7.43 8.74 -8.13
N ALA A 101 -6.38 9.52 -7.84
CA ALA A 101 -6.26 10.24 -6.56
C ALA A 101 -6.86 11.65 -6.65
N LYS A 102 -7.40 12.17 -5.54
CA LYS A 102 -7.99 13.54 -5.52
C LYS A 102 -7.00 14.65 -5.84
N VAL A 103 -5.72 14.45 -5.54
CA VAL A 103 -4.68 15.47 -5.63
C VAL A 103 -3.92 15.41 -6.97
N LYS A 104 -4.11 14.35 -7.76
CA LYS A 104 -3.38 14.14 -9.02
C LYS A 104 -4.31 13.65 -10.13
N THR A 105 -4.14 14.19 -11.32
CA THR A 105 -4.79 13.68 -12.54
C THR A 105 -4.29 12.29 -12.96
N ASN A 106 -3.24 11.78 -12.33
CA ASN A 106 -2.62 10.49 -12.63
C ASN A 106 -3.17 9.36 -11.75
N TYR A 107 -3.16 8.14 -12.31
CA TYR A 107 -3.49 6.93 -11.58
C TYR A 107 -2.39 6.54 -10.60
N VAL A 108 -2.79 6.15 -9.40
CA VAL A 108 -1.90 5.63 -8.36
C VAL A 108 -2.12 4.13 -8.26
N ILE A 109 -1.03 3.36 -8.29
CA ILE A 109 -1.07 1.91 -8.15
C ILE A 109 -0.59 1.53 -6.75
N HIS A 110 -1.42 0.77 -6.05
CA HIS A 110 -1.09 0.16 -4.78
C HIS A 110 -1.22 -1.35 -4.82
N MET A 111 -0.31 -2.04 -4.13
CA MET A 111 -0.45 -3.47 -3.89
C MET A 111 -1.18 -3.69 -2.57
N GLY A 112 -2.39 -4.25 -2.64
CA GLY A 112 -3.12 -4.68 -1.46
C GLY A 112 -2.38 -5.86 -0.80
N ARG A 113 -2.12 -5.75 0.50
CA ARG A 113 -1.87 -6.93 1.33
C ARG A 113 -3.21 -7.33 1.95
N LYS A 114 -3.43 -8.63 2.13
CA LYS A 114 -4.63 -9.14 2.80
C LYS A 114 -4.81 -8.45 4.16
N CYS A 115 -5.89 -7.70 4.33
CA CYS A 115 -6.24 -7.07 5.60
C CYS A 115 -6.76 -8.18 6.53
N PHE A 116 -6.20 -8.25 7.75
CA PHE A 116 -6.46 -9.31 8.74
C PHE A 116 -7.56 -8.89 9.72
#